data_AF-A0A8C1DVS1-F1
#
_entry.id   AF-A0A8C1DVS1-F1
#
_cell.length_a   1.000
_cell.length_b   1.000
_cell.length_c   1.000
_cell.angle_alpha   90.00
_cell.angle_beta   90.00
_cell.angle_gamma   90.00
#
_symmetry.space_group_name_H-M   'P 1'
#
loop_
_entity.id
_entity.type
_entity.pdbx_description
1 polymer ?
#
loop_
_entity_poly.entity_id
_entity_poly.type
_entity_poly.pdbx_seq_one_letter_code
_entity_poly.pdbx_strand_id
1 'polypeptide(L)'
;YLFCLYHGMISREETDQLLSVAEGSYLIRESQRQPGTYTLALRFGNQTRNFRLFYDGKHFVGEKRFESIHDLVTDGLITLYIETKAAEYISKMTINPIYEHVGYTTLNREPALKKALPVCRDMPDGKDSPEETGLEERLTSLVRRATLKESERAPKYEKVHNFKVHTFRGPHWCEYCANFMWGLIAQGVKCADCGLNVHKQCSKMVPNDCKPDLKHVKKVYSCDLTTLVKAHNTKRPMVVDMCIREIEARGLKSEGLYRISGFSDLIEDVKLAFDRDGEKADISGNVYEDINVITGALKLYFRDLPIPVITYDAYPRFIEAAKLTDPDERLEALHEALKQLPPAHCETLRYLMAHLKRVTQNEKDNLMNAENLGIVFGPTLMRAPDLDAMTALNDIRYQRQVLELLIKNEDILF
;
A
#
# COMPACT_ATOMS: atom_id res chain seq x y z
N TYR A 1 -30.48 8.44 -23.86
CA TYR A 1 -30.05 7.09 -23.46
C TYR A 1 -30.89 6.43 -22.35
N LEU A 2 -31.89 7.11 -21.74
CA LEU A 2 -32.78 6.49 -20.72
C LEU A 2 -33.88 5.57 -21.27
N PHE A 3 -34.18 5.62 -22.57
CA PHE A 3 -35.35 4.93 -23.16
C PHE A 3 -35.15 3.43 -23.43
N CYS A 4 -33.92 2.88 -23.41
CA CYS A 4 -33.69 1.45 -23.69
C CYS A 4 -33.69 0.55 -22.44
N LEU A 5 -33.67 1.11 -21.23
CA LEU A 5 -33.58 0.34 -19.98
C LEU A 5 -34.87 0.39 -19.15
N TYR A 6 -35.83 1.23 -19.51
CA TYR A 6 -37.13 1.32 -18.85
C TYR A 6 -38.18 0.52 -19.62
N HIS A 7 -38.76 -0.48 -18.97
CA HIS A 7 -39.72 -1.41 -19.57
C HIS A 7 -41.18 -1.13 -19.19
N GLY A 8 -41.47 0.00 -18.55
CA GLY A 8 -42.84 0.30 -18.10
C GLY A 8 -43.30 -0.60 -16.94
N MET A 9 -44.60 -0.86 -16.88
CA MET A 9 -45.21 -1.75 -15.87
C MET A 9 -45.21 -3.20 -16.37
N ILE A 10 -44.13 -3.93 -16.08
CA ILE A 10 -44.02 -5.38 -16.33
C ILE A 10 -44.08 -6.19 -15.03
N SER A 11 -44.53 -7.44 -15.13
CA SER A 11 -44.59 -8.39 -14.02
C SER A 11 -43.19 -8.82 -13.55
N ARG A 12 -43.10 -9.46 -12.38
CA ARG A 12 -41.82 -9.98 -11.86
C ARG A 12 -41.36 -11.18 -12.68
N GLU A 13 -42.29 -11.99 -13.15
CA GLU A 13 -42.05 -13.18 -13.96
C GLU A 13 -41.47 -12.81 -15.33
N GLU A 14 -42.04 -11.80 -15.99
CA GLU A 14 -41.50 -11.25 -17.25
C GLU A 14 -40.12 -10.62 -17.04
N THR A 15 -39.93 -9.93 -15.91
CA THR A 15 -38.62 -9.35 -15.53
C THR A 15 -37.56 -10.43 -15.40
N ASP A 16 -37.88 -11.54 -14.72
CA ASP A 16 -36.94 -12.65 -14.53
C ASP A 16 -36.57 -13.33 -15.84
N GLN A 17 -37.53 -13.47 -16.78
CA GLN A 17 -37.27 -13.99 -18.11
C GLN A 17 -36.31 -13.08 -18.90
N LEU A 18 -36.56 -11.77 -18.91
CA LEU A 18 -35.71 -10.80 -19.62
C LEU A 18 -34.29 -10.73 -19.05
N LEU A 19 -34.15 -10.89 -17.73
CA LEU A 19 -32.86 -10.84 -17.04
C LEU A 19 -32.12 -12.17 -17.00
N SER A 20 -32.76 -13.27 -17.43
CA SER A 20 -32.15 -14.61 -17.42
C SER A 20 -31.00 -14.79 -18.42
N VAL A 21 -30.84 -13.85 -19.36
CA VAL A 21 -29.90 -13.94 -20.48
C VAL A 21 -28.43 -13.94 -20.02
N ALA A 22 -28.08 -13.10 -19.05
CA ALA A 22 -26.70 -12.99 -18.56
C ALA A 22 -26.64 -12.45 -17.12
N GLU A 23 -25.60 -12.85 -16.37
CA GLU A 23 -25.31 -12.28 -15.06
C GLU A 23 -24.90 -10.81 -15.18
N GLY A 24 -25.36 -9.96 -14.25
CA GLY A 24 -25.17 -8.52 -14.31
C GLY A 24 -26.19 -7.77 -15.20
N SER A 25 -27.08 -8.49 -15.90
CA SER A 25 -28.19 -7.86 -16.64
C SER A 25 -29.10 -7.08 -15.70
N TYR A 26 -29.57 -5.92 -16.14
CA TYR A 26 -30.46 -5.08 -15.34
C TYR A 26 -31.47 -4.32 -16.20
N LEU A 27 -32.61 -4.00 -15.59
CA LEU A 27 -33.65 -3.17 -16.19
C LEU A 27 -34.38 -2.37 -15.12
N ILE A 28 -35.09 -1.33 -15.55
CA ILE A 28 -35.96 -0.52 -14.70
C ILE A 28 -37.41 -0.81 -15.09
N ARG A 29 -38.24 -1.04 -14.08
CA ARG A 29 -39.68 -1.21 -14.24
C ARG A 29 -40.45 -0.34 -13.24
N GLU A 30 -41.67 0.00 -13.57
CA GLU A 30 -42.59 0.65 -12.65
C GLU A 30 -43.31 -0.39 -11.79
N SER A 31 -43.60 -0.03 -10.54
CA SER A 31 -44.26 -0.91 -9.58
C SER A 31 -45.77 -1.01 -9.87
N GLN A 32 -46.24 -2.22 -10.19
CA GLN A 32 -47.67 -2.52 -10.33
C GLN A 32 -48.49 -2.21 -9.07
N ARG A 33 -47.86 -2.25 -7.88
CA ARG A 33 -48.53 -2.00 -6.59
C ARG A 33 -48.63 -0.52 -6.25
N GLN A 34 -47.72 0.30 -6.76
CA GLN A 34 -47.62 1.74 -6.45
C GLN A 34 -47.19 2.49 -7.70
N PRO A 35 -48.14 3.02 -8.48
CA PRO A 35 -47.84 3.87 -9.64
C PRO A 35 -46.95 5.06 -9.26
N GLY A 36 -46.03 5.43 -10.13
CA GLY A 36 -45.01 6.46 -9.90
C GLY A 36 -43.81 6.01 -9.06
N THR A 37 -43.75 4.74 -8.64
CA THR A 37 -42.56 4.16 -7.99
C THR A 37 -41.81 3.25 -8.96
N TYR A 38 -40.51 3.51 -9.13
CA TYR A 38 -39.63 2.76 -10.02
C TYR A 38 -38.78 1.74 -9.24
N THR A 39 -38.53 0.59 -9.85
CA THR A 39 -37.72 -0.50 -9.31
C THR A 39 -36.63 -0.86 -10.31
N LEU A 40 -35.38 -0.88 -9.84
CA LEU A 40 -34.24 -1.47 -10.53
C LEU A 40 -34.21 -2.97 -10.25
N ALA A 41 -34.35 -3.78 -11.28
CA ALA A 41 -34.18 -5.22 -11.21
C ALA A 41 -32.81 -5.60 -11.79
N LEU A 42 -32.04 -6.39 -11.05
CA LEU A 42 -30.65 -6.76 -11.36
C LEU A 42 -30.46 -8.27 -11.17
N ARG A 43 -29.86 -8.94 -12.16
CA ARG A 43 -29.49 -10.36 -12.07
C ARG A 43 -28.13 -10.52 -11.39
N PHE A 44 -28.09 -11.27 -10.29
CA PHE A 44 -26.85 -11.59 -9.57
C PHE A 44 -26.98 -12.93 -8.83
N GLY A 45 -26.00 -13.81 -8.95
CA GLY A 45 -26.00 -15.10 -8.26
C GLY A 45 -27.17 -16.00 -8.67
N ASN A 46 -27.51 -16.00 -9.96
CA ASN A 46 -28.66 -16.72 -10.54
C ASN A 46 -30.04 -16.35 -9.93
N GLN A 47 -30.13 -15.17 -9.29
CA GLN A 47 -31.37 -14.63 -8.74
C GLN A 47 -31.56 -13.18 -9.18
N THR A 48 -32.81 -12.75 -9.26
CA THR A 48 -33.13 -11.34 -9.55
C THR A 48 -33.33 -10.56 -8.27
N ARG A 49 -32.46 -9.59 -8.02
CA ARG A 49 -32.57 -8.66 -6.90
C ARG A 49 -33.31 -7.41 -7.33
N ASN A 50 -34.25 -6.97 -6.51
CA ASN A 50 -35.11 -5.82 -6.78
C ASN A 50 -34.79 -4.70 -5.80
N PHE A 51 -34.47 -3.52 -6.31
CA PHE A 51 -34.10 -2.34 -5.54
C PHE A 51 -35.03 -1.18 -5.87
N ARG A 52 -35.57 -0.51 -4.85
CA ARG A 52 -36.38 0.69 -5.07
C ARG A 52 -35.47 1.82 -5.54
N LEU A 53 -35.80 2.41 -6.70
CA LEU A 53 -35.02 3.47 -7.31
C LEU A 53 -35.65 4.83 -6.98
N PHE A 54 -34.79 5.77 -6.59
CA PHE A 54 -35.17 7.15 -6.30
C PHE A 54 -34.37 8.13 -7.17
N TYR A 55 -34.92 9.33 -7.34
CA TYR A 55 -34.33 10.39 -8.12
C TYR A 55 -34.57 11.77 -7.48
N ASP A 56 -33.50 12.47 -7.13
CA ASP A 56 -33.51 13.83 -6.56
C ASP A 56 -32.68 14.82 -7.41
N GLY A 57 -32.55 14.54 -8.71
CA GLY A 57 -31.54 15.12 -9.60
C GLY A 57 -30.34 14.19 -9.81
N LYS A 58 -30.14 13.23 -8.90
CA LYS A 58 -29.23 12.09 -9.04
C LYS A 58 -29.96 10.78 -8.80
N HIS A 59 -29.46 9.67 -9.35
CA HIS A 59 -30.04 8.33 -9.16
C HIS A 59 -29.50 7.69 -7.88
N PHE A 60 -30.37 7.06 -7.09
CA PHE A 60 -29.95 6.35 -5.87
C PHE A 60 -30.91 5.23 -5.42
N VAL A 61 -30.35 4.25 -4.71
CA VAL A 61 -31.09 3.16 -4.02
C VAL A 61 -30.89 3.24 -2.50
N GLY A 62 -29.79 3.86 -2.04
CA GLY A 62 -29.43 4.00 -0.64
C GLY A 62 -28.82 5.38 -0.36
N GLU A 63 -27.71 5.43 0.37
CA GLU A 63 -27.06 6.72 0.73
C GLU A 63 -26.30 7.37 -0.45
N LYS A 64 -25.73 6.56 -1.35
CA LYS A 64 -24.89 7.01 -2.46
C LYS A 64 -25.74 7.57 -3.61
N ARG A 65 -25.31 8.71 -4.15
CA ARG A 65 -25.97 9.42 -5.26
C ARG A 65 -25.11 9.39 -6.52
N PHE A 66 -25.68 8.94 -7.62
CA PHE A 66 -24.99 8.71 -8.89
C PHE A 66 -25.52 9.61 -10.00
N GLU A 67 -24.63 9.99 -10.92
CA GLU A 67 -25.01 10.79 -12.10
C GLU A 67 -25.70 9.96 -13.17
N SER A 68 -25.39 8.66 -13.23
CA SER A 68 -26.02 7.72 -14.15
C SER A 68 -26.52 6.46 -13.43
N ILE A 69 -27.56 5.83 -13.98
CA ILE A 69 -28.03 4.50 -13.54
C ILE A 69 -26.95 3.44 -13.74
N HIS A 70 -26.15 3.57 -14.80
CA HIS A 70 -25.05 2.66 -15.09
C HIS A 70 -24.05 2.64 -13.92
N ASP A 71 -23.60 3.80 -13.43
CA ASP A 71 -22.66 3.87 -12.30
C ASP A 71 -23.26 3.29 -11.02
N LEU A 72 -24.56 3.51 -10.78
CA LEU A 72 -25.28 2.92 -9.66
C LEU A 72 -25.25 1.40 -9.74
N VAL A 73 -25.55 0.83 -10.90
CA VAL A 73 -25.54 -0.62 -11.11
C VAL A 73 -24.14 -1.19 -11.00
N THR A 74 -23.13 -0.53 -11.58
CA THR A 74 -21.73 -0.97 -11.47
C THR A 74 -21.25 -1.00 -10.02
N ASP A 75 -21.51 0.07 -9.23
CA ASP A 75 -21.18 0.10 -7.79
C ASP A 75 -21.97 -0.97 -7.01
N GLY A 76 -23.24 -1.16 -7.37
CA GLY A 76 -24.10 -2.20 -6.80
C GLY A 76 -23.57 -3.62 -7.05
N LEU A 77 -23.16 -3.94 -8.28
CA LEU A 77 -22.59 -5.24 -8.64
C LEU A 77 -21.25 -5.50 -7.92
N ILE A 78 -20.37 -4.49 -7.85
CA ILE A 78 -19.13 -4.58 -7.07
C ILE A 78 -19.43 -4.91 -5.61
N THR A 79 -20.37 -4.18 -5.01
CA THR A 79 -20.77 -4.36 -3.60
C THR A 79 -21.35 -5.76 -3.37
N LEU A 80 -22.27 -6.20 -4.22
CA LEU A 80 -22.88 -7.52 -4.14
C LEU A 80 -21.84 -8.64 -4.27
N TYR A 81 -20.90 -8.52 -5.20
CA TYR A 81 -19.86 -9.51 -5.42
C TYR A 81 -18.94 -9.64 -4.20
N ILE A 82 -18.41 -8.52 -3.71
CA ILE A 82 -17.47 -8.49 -2.58
C ILE A 82 -18.15 -8.95 -1.30
N GLU A 83 -19.35 -8.45 -0.98
CA GLU A 83 -20.09 -8.86 0.21
C GLU A 83 -20.47 -10.33 0.16
N THR A 84 -20.81 -10.89 -1.01
CA THR A 84 -21.17 -12.31 -1.12
C THR A 84 -19.95 -13.23 -1.01
N LYS A 85 -18.82 -12.88 -1.64
CA LYS A 85 -17.63 -13.74 -1.71
C LYS A 85 -16.72 -13.61 -0.49
N ALA A 86 -16.73 -12.45 0.17
CA ALA A 86 -15.79 -12.12 1.23
C ALA A 86 -16.46 -11.69 2.54
N ALA A 87 -17.76 -11.98 2.76
CA ALA A 87 -18.49 -11.60 3.99
C ALA A 87 -17.74 -11.92 5.29
N GLU A 88 -17.25 -13.16 5.43
CA GLU A 88 -16.51 -13.58 6.62
C GLU A 88 -15.17 -12.88 6.76
N TYR A 89 -14.52 -12.56 5.64
CA TYR A 89 -13.26 -11.82 5.66
C TYR A 89 -13.51 -10.37 6.08
N ILE A 90 -14.52 -9.72 5.51
CA ILE A 90 -14.91 -8.34 5.81
C ILE A 90 -15.24 -8.17 7.30
N SER A 91 -15.94 -9.11 7.92
CA SER A 91 -16.25 -9.06 9.35
C SER A 91 -15.00 -9.20 10.24
N LYS A 92 -13.95 -9.84 9.73
CA LYS A 92 -12.67 -10.04 10.42
C LYS A 92 -11.62 -8.96 10.10
N MET A 93 -11.85 -8.09 9.11
CA MET A 93 -10.87 -7.06 8.70
C MET A 93 -10.48 -6.10 9.83
N THR A 94 -11.31 -5.91 10.84
CA THR A 94 -10.99 -5.05 12.00
C THR A 94 -10.22 -5.77 13.11
N ILE A 95 -10.07 -7.10 13.00
CA ILE A 95 -9.32 -7.92 13.95
C ILE A 95 -7.84 -7.83 13.56
N ASN A 96 -6.99 -7.37 14.48
CA ASN A 96 -5.56 -7.05 14.25
C ASN A 96 -5.34 -5.90 13.25
N PRO A 97 -5.74 -4.66 13.60
CA PRO A 97 -5.51 -3.50 12.74
C PRO A 97 -4.01 -3.19 12.60
N ILE A 98 -3.63 -2.65 11.45
CA ILE A 98 -2.26 -2.16 11.23
C ILE A 98 -2.04 -0.76 11.81
N TYR A 99 -3.12 -0.06 12.18
CA TYR A 99 -3.07 1.35 12.60
C TYR A 99 -2.05 1.64 13.70
N GLU A 100 -1.93 0.74 14.69
CA GLU A 100 -1.01 0.91 15.82
C GLU A 100 0.47 0.69 15.44
N HIS A 101 0.73 0.03 14.30
CA HIS A 101 2.05 -0.38 13.85
C HIS A 101 2.51 0.35 12.59
N VAL A 102 1.58 0.91 11.82
CA VAL A 102 1.82 1.49 10.50
C VAL A 102 1.27 2.92 10.49
N GLY A 103 2.14 3.90 10.70
CA GLY A 103 1.75 5.32 10.62
C GLY A 103 2.76 6.31 11.19
N TYR A 104 2.61 7.57 10.83
CA TYR A 104 3.43 8.69 11.30
C TYR A 104 3.21 9.04 12.79
N THR A 105 2.12 8.55 13.38
CA THR A 105 1.76 8.82 14.78
C THR A 105 2.75 8.19 15.77
N THR A 106 3.30 7.02 15.43
CA THR A 106 4.32 6.31 16.21
C THR A 106 5.72 6.87 15.97
N LEU A 107 6.03 7.31 14.75
CA LEU A 107 7.35 7.83 14.36
C LEU A 107 7.60 9.29 14.81
N ASN A 108 6.56 10.11 14.93
CA ASN A 108 6.65 11.45 15.52
C ASN A 108 6.63 11.43 17.07
N ARG A 109 6.83 10.28 17.72
CA ARG A 109 7.23 10.30 19.14
C ARG A 109 8.65 10.82 19.17
N GLU A 110 8.86 11.98 19.79
CA GLU A 110 10.21 12.45 20.09
C GLU A 110 11.01 11.27 20.66
N PRO A 111 12.21 10.95 20.13
CA PRO A 111 13.07 10.01 20.80
C PRO A 111 13.32 10.59 22.18
N ALA A 112 12.80 9.92 23.22
CA ALA A 112 13.07 10.29 24.60
C ALA A 112 14.57 10.56 24.70
N LEU A 113 14.93 11.82 24.98
CA LEU A 113 16.29 12.34 24.94
C LEU A 113 17.27 11.25 25.35
N LYS A 114 18.03 10.72 24.37
CA LYS A 114 19.23 9.94 24.66
C LYS A 114 20.18 10.90 25.37
N LYS A 115 20.08 10.99 26.70
CA LYS A 115 21.15 11.55 27.52
C LYS A 115 22.38 10.72 27.18
N ALA A 116 23.33 11.37 26.54
CA ALA A 116 24.63 10.80 26.23
C ALA A 116 25.19 10.14 27.49
N LEU A 117 25.44 8.84 27.39
CA LEU A 117 26.37 8.17 28.28
C LEU A 117 27.74 8.79 28.03
N PRO A 118 28.46 9.30 29.05
CA PRO A 118 29.81 9.78 28.85
C PRO A 118 30.70 8.62 28.41
N VAL A 119 31.42 8.83 27.31
CA VAL A 119 32.47 7.97 26.79
C VAL A 119 33.51 7.75 27.89
N CYS A 120 33.69 6.50 28.32
CA CYS A 120 34.83 6.10 29.15
C CYS A 120 36.11 6.26 28.33
N ARG A 121 36.98 7.19 28.74
CA ARG A 121 38.40 7.17 28.36
C ARG A 121 39.12 6.29 29.38
N ASP A 122 39.79 5.26 28.88
CA ASP A 122 40.77 4.49 29.63
C ASP A 122 41.87 5.40 30.18
N MET A 123 42.18 5.28 31.47
CA MET A 123 43.52 5.57 32.02
C MET A 123 43.80 4.58 33.18
N PRO A 124 45.06 4.16 33.40
CA PRO A 124 45.39 3.10 34.34
C PRO A 124 45.73 3.59 35.76
N ASP A 125 45.25 2.79 36.71
CA ASP A 125 45.84 2.25 37.96
C ASP A 125 46.57 3.15 38.98
N GLY A 126 46.19 2.98 40.26
CA GLY A 126 47.03 3.31 41.43
C GLY A 126 46.38 4.06 42.62
N LYS A 127 45.74 3.31 43.55
CA LYS A 127 45.83 3.31 45.05
C LYS A 127 45.99 4.63 45.86
N ASP A 128 45.40 4.90 47.04
CA ASP A 128 44.94 4.09 48.20
C ASP A 128 43.99 4.93 49.15
N SER A 129 42.86 4.30 49.59
CA SER A 129 42.04 4.30 50.86
C SER A 129 42.10 5.41 51.98
N PRO A 130 41.19 5.43 53.03
CA PRO A 130 39.85 4.83 53.24
C PRO A 130 38.74 5.71 53.92
N GLU A 131 37.47 5.28 53.74
CA GLU A 131 36.27 5.13 54.66
C GLU A 131 35.90 6.21 55.72
N GLU A 132 34.73 6.87 55.64
CA GLU A 132 33.33 6.51 56.06
C GLU A 132 33.03 6.69 57.57
N THR A 133 32.05 7.49 58.04
CA THR A 133 30.57 7.29 58.08
C THR A 133 29.98 8.50 58.87
N GLY A 134 28.72 8.95 58.79
CA GLY A 134 27.53 8.59 58.04
C GLY A 134 26.34 9.42 58.58
N LEU A 135 25.53 10.03 57.71
CA LEU A 135 24.17 10.49 58.04
C LEU A 135 23.41 10.93 56.77
N GLU A 136 22.82 10.01 55.99
CA GLU A 136 21.62 10.27 55.16
C GLU A 136 21.18 9.04 54.34
N GLU A 137 20.60 8.05 55.03
CA GLU A 137 19.78 7.04 54.37
C GLU A 137 18.50 6.83 55.19
N ARG A 138 17.48 7.66 54.95
CA ARG A 138 16.09 7.33 55.31
C ARG A 138 14.99 8.18 54.67
N LEU A 139 15.22 8.77 53.49
CA LEU A 139 14.12 9.26 52.65
C LEU A 139 13.54 8.08 51.84
N THR A 140 12.53 7.50 52.46
CA THR A 140 11.78 6.28 52.15
C THR A 140 11.51 5.95 50.67
N SER A 141 11.51 4.64 50.41
CA SER A 141 11.05 3.91 49.22
C SER A 141 9.63 4.25 48.71
N LEU A 142 8.92 5.17 49.37
CA LEU A 142 7.62 5.70 48.98
C LEU A 142 7.74 6.72 47.83
N VAL A 143 8.83 7.50 47.76
CA VAL A 143 9.04 8.48 46.68
C VAL A 143 9.41 7.79 45.35
N ARG A 144 10.21 6.70 45.41
CA ARG A 144 10.53 5.88 44.21
C ARG A 144 9.33 5.14 43.63
N ARG A 145 8.35 4.75 44.44
CA ARG A 145 7.09 4.16 43.95
C ARG A 145 6.14 5.23 43.38
N ALA A 146 6.22 6.48 43.85
CA ALA A 146 5.44 7.58 43.31
C ALA A 146 5.97 8.03 41.93
N THR A 147 7.29 8.12 41.75
CA THR A 147 7.89 8.56 40.47
C THR A 147 7.77 7.54 39.34
N LEU A 148 7.70 6.23 39.63
CA LEU A 148 7.38 5.21 38.62
C LEU A 148 5.90 5.20 38.22
N LYS A 149 4.98 5.74 39.06
CA LYS A 149 3.56 5.91 38.71
C LYS A 149 3.26 7.21 37.95
N GLU A 150 4.16 8.19 37.99
CA GLU A 150 4.00 9.46 37.26
C GLU A 150 4.52 9.39 35.82
N SER A 151 5.42 8.46 35.49
CA SER A 151 5.90 8.26 34.11
C SER A 151 4.85 7.68 33.14
N GLU A 152 3.69 7.24 33.62
CA GLU A 152 2.56 6.76 32.80
C GLU A 152 1.53 7.85 32.46
N ARG A 153 1.74 9.09 32.91
CA ARG A 153 0.83 10.21 32.66
C ARG A 153 1.49 11.29 31.81
N ALA A 154 2.03 10.90 30.65
CA ALA A 154 2.07 11.86 29.54
C ALA A 154 0.62 12.25 29.24
N PRO A 155 0.27 13.54 29.13
CA PRO A 155 -1.08 13.92 28.71
C PRO A 155 -1.34 13.26 27.35
N LYS A 156 -2.21 12.25 27.33
CA LYS A 156 -2.65 11.61 26.08
C LYS A 156 -3.38 12.70 25.32
N TYR A 157 -2.69 13.26 24.32
CA TYR A 157 -3.30 14.15 23.36
C TYR A 157 -4.46 13.39 22.72
N GLU A 158 -5.68 13.75 23.12
CA GLU A 158 -6.91 13.08 22.71
C GLU A 158 -7.70 14.04 21.83
N LYS A 159 -7.59 13.85 20.51
CA LYS A 159 -8.33 14.60 19.51
C LYS A 159 -9.11 13.62 18.63
N VAL A 160 -10.43 13.76 18.64
CA VAL A 160 -11.34 13.01 17.77
C VAL A 160 -11.11 13.41 16.31
N HIS A 161 -11.14 12.43 15.42
CA HIS A 161 -11.04 12.66 13.98
C HIS A 161 -12.34 13.22 13.39
N ASN A 162 -12.23 14.16 12.46
CA ASN A 162 -13.35 14.77 11.73
C ASN A 162 -13.58 14.05 10.39
N PHE A 163 -14.11 12.83 10.42
CA PHE A 163 -14.31 12.02 9.22
C PHE A 163 -15.49 12.51 8.37
N LYS A 164 -15.23 12.67 7.06
CA LYS A 164 -16.25 12.97 6.05
C LYS A 164 -16.22 11.92 4.95
N VAL A 165 -17.39 11.58 4.41
CA VAL A 165 -17.50 10.68 3.24
C VAL A 165 -16.69 11.27 2.09
N HIS A 166 -15.87 10.44 1.47
CA HIS A 166 -14.94 10.87 0.44
C HIS A 166 -14.96 9.90 -0.76
N THR A 167 -14.91 10.46 -1.96
CA THR A 167 -14.74 9.69 -3.20
C THR A 167 -13.29 9.76 -3.63
N PHE A 168 -12.62 8.61 -3.60
CA PHE A 168 -11.21 8.49 -3.96
C PHE A 168 -11.05 8.35 -5.48
N ARG A 169 -10.08 9.09 -6.06
CA ARG A 169 -9.75 9.00 -7.48
C ARG A 169 -8.63 7.97 -7.65
N GLY A 170 -8.95 6.80 -8.19
CA GLY A 170 -8.01 5.66 -8.27
C GLY A 170 -8.13 4.71 -7.07
N PRO A 171 -7.45 3.55 -7.11
CA PRO A 171 -7.54 2.56 -6.05
C PRO A 171 -6.88 3.08 -4.77
N HIS A 172 -7.57 2.92 -3.63
CA HIS A 172 -7.09 3.38 -2.33
C HIS A 172 -7.32 2.30 -1.27
N TRP A 173 -6.47 2.28 -0.25
CA TRP A 173 -6.49 1.31 0.84
C TRP A 173 -6.73 2.01 2.18
N CYS A 174 -7.41 1.30 3.08
CA CYS A 174 -7.72 1.78 4.41
C CYS A 174 -6.48 1.75 5.29
N GLU A 175 -6.14 2.89 5.89
CA GLU A 175 -4.98 3.05 6.76
C GLU A 175 -5.14 2.39 8.14
N TYR A 176 -6.35 1.90 8.46
CA TYR A 176 -6.60 1.18 9.70
C TYR A 176 -6.42 -0.34 9.55
N CYS A 177 -7.01 -0.93 8.50
CA CYS A 177 -7.03 -2.38 8.30
C CYS A 177 -6.22 -2.86 7.08
N ALA A 178 -5.48 -1.98 6.41
CA ALA A 178 -4.66 -2.27 5.21
C ALA A 178 -5.40 -2.79 3.97
N ASN A 179 -6.73 -2.87 4.02
CA ASN A 179 -7.53 -3.50 2.96
C ASN A 179 -8.05 -2.48 1.95
N PHE A 180 -8.34 -2.96 0.74
CA PHE A 180 -8.84 -2.14 -0.36
C PHE A 180 -10.19 -1.48 -0.02
N MET A 181 -10.35 -0.20 -0.38
CA MET A 181 -11.63 0.53 -0.29
C MET A 181 -12.39 0.42 -1.60
N TRP A 182 -13.32 -0.53 -1.67
CA TRP A 182 -14.05 -0.86 -2.90
C TRP A 182 -15.22 0.09 -3.19
N GLY A 183 -15.65 0.10 -4.45
CA GLY A 183 -16.76 0.90 -4.97
C GLY A 183 -16.32 2.02 -5.91
N LEU A 184 -17.26 2.58 -6.65
CA LEU A 184 -17.02 3.66 -7.62
C LEU A 184 -17.00 5.03 -6.97
N ILE A 185 -17.88 5.27 -6.00
CA ILE A 185 -17.97 6.52 -5.24
C ILE A 185 -18.18 6.24 -3.76
N ALA A 186 -17.81 7.22 -2.93
CA ALA A 186 -17.98 7.14 -1.47
C ALA A 186 -17.44 5.81 -0.89
N GLN A 187 -16.25 5.41 -1.32
CA GLN A 187 -15.63 4.12 -0.94
C GLN A 187 -15.25 4.08 0.55
N GLY A 188 -15.04 5.25 1.16
CA GLY A 188 -14.65 5.36 2.55
C GLY A 188 -14.85 6.78 3.08
N VAL A 189 -14.16 7.06 4.17
CA VAL A 189 -14.15 8.37 4.81
C VAL A 189 -12.73 8.90 4.91
N LYS A 190 -12.60 10.22 4.81
CA LYS A 190 -11.36 10.96 4.97
C LYS A 190 -11.48 11.95 6.12
N CYS A 191 -10.52 11.96 7.03
CA CYS A 191 -10.47 12.96 8.09
C CYS A 191 -10.14 14.33 7.50
N ALA A 192 -11.01 15.33 7.73
CA ALA A 192 -10.82 16.70 7.23
C ALA A 192 -9.65 17.43 7.91
N ASP A 193 -9.25 16.95 9.10
CA ASP A 193 -8.25 17.56 9.96
C ASP A 193 -6.85 17.00 9.69
N CYS A 194 -6.65 15.68 9.70
CA CYS A 194 -5.34 15.04 9.51
C CYS A 194 -5.15 14.35 8.16
N GLY A 195 -6.22 14.19 7.35
CA GLY A 195 -6.14 13.53 6.05
C GLY A 195 -6.20 11.99 6.06
N LEU A 196 -6.34 11.35 7.22
CA LEU A 196 -6.44 9.90 7.39
C LEU A 196 -7.61 9.30 6.58
N ASN A 197 -7.34 8.26 5.79
CA ASN A 197 -8.30 7.60 4.91
C ASN A 197 -8.61 6.19 5.41
N VAL A 198 -9.88 5.91 5.70
CA VAL A 198 -10.32 4.61 6.24
C VAL A 198 -11.71 4.21 5.74
N HIS A 199 -12.08 2.93 5.87
CA HIS A 199 -13.47 2.50 5.65
C HIS A 199 -14.43 3.16 6.64
N LYS A 200 -15.70 3.30 6.27
CA LYS A 200 -16.79 3.82 7.14
C LYS A 200 -16.97 3.01 8.43
N GLN A 201 -16.68 1.71 8.41
CA GLN A 201 -16.72 0.86 9.61
C GLN A 201 -15.46 1.06 10.47
N CYS A 202 -14.28 1.09 9.84
CA CYS A 202 -13.00 1.30 10.51
C CYS A 202 -12.93 2.66 11.21
N SER A 203 -13.56 3.70 10.67
CA SER A 203 -13.58 5.04 11.29
C SER A 203 -14.17 5.08 12.71
N LYS A 204 -14.97 4.08 13.08
CA LYS A 204 -15.53 3.94 14.44
C LYS A 204 -14.56 3.29 15.41
N MET A 205 -13.53 2.62 14.90
CA MET A 205 -12.53 1.86 15.66
C MET A 205 -11.19 2.62 15.77
N VAL A 206 -10.95 3.61 14.91
CA VAL A 206 -9.75 4.45 14.96
C VAL A 206 -9.69 5.22 16.30
N PRO A 207 -8.57 5.16 17.05
CA PRO A 207 -8.36 5.94 18.26
C PRO A 207 -8.47 7.47 18.07
N ASN A 208 -8.73 8.19 19.15
CA ASN A 208 -8.82 9.66 19.18
C ASN A 208 -7.44 10.34 19.20
N ASP A 209 -6.56 10.05 18.24
CA ASP A 209 -5.18 10.54 18.18
C ASP A 209 -4.92 11.47 16.98
N CYS A 210 -5.94 12.22 16.53
CA CYS A 210 -5.90 13.02 15.32
C CYS A 210 -4.82 14.13 15.36
N LYS A 211 -3.78 14.00 14.53
CA LYS A 211 -2.70 15.01 14.36
C LYS A 211 -2.89 15.82 13.07
N PRO A 212 -3.39 17.08 13.12
CA PRO A 212 -3.73 17.86 11.92
C PRO A 212 -2.54 18.22 11.04
N ASP A 213 -1.33 18.32 11.60
CA ASP A 213 -0.12 18.65 10.85
C ASP A 213 0.15 17.65 9.71
N LEU A 214 -0.33 16.41 9.85
CA LEU A 214 -0.26 15.37 8.82
C LEU A 214 -1.07 15.70 7.56
N LYS A 215 -2.00 16.66 7.60
CA LYS A 215 -2.78 17.07 6.43
C LYS A 215 -1.92 17.64 5.30
N HIS A 216 -0.80 18.26 5.65
CA HIS A 216 0.13 18.85 4.68
C HIS A 216 1.14 17.83 4.14
N VAL A 217 1.25 16.66 4.78
CA VAL A 217 2.12 15.56 4.33
C VAL A 217 1.43 14.86 3.17
N LYS A 218 1.95 15.07 1.95
CA LYS A 218 1.49 14.36 0.75
C LYS A 218 2.21 13.03 0.68
N LYS A 219 1.57 11.97 1.17
CA LYS A 219 2.16 10.61 1.16
C LYS A 219 2.57 10.20 -0.26
N VAL A 220 3.82 9.75 -0.37
CA VAL A 220 4.44 9.21 -1.58
C VAL A 220 4.53 7.68 -1.46
N TYR A 221 4.98 7.18 -0.31
CA TYR A 221 4.95 5.76 0.03
C TYR A 221 3.51 5.28 0.26
N SER A 222 3.28 3.99 -0.01
CA SER A 222 1.96 3.35 0.07
C SER A 222 0.87 3.96 -0.81
N CYS A 223 1.22 4.86 -1.72
CA CYS A 223 0.34 5.32 -2.79
C CYS A 223 0.42 4.38 -3.99
N ASP A 224 -0.70 4.16 -4.67
CA ASP A 224 -0.71 3.41 -5.94
C ASP A 224 0.22 4.06 -6.98
N LEU A 225 1.04 3.24 -7.63
CA LEU A 225 2.08 3.69 -8.55
C LEU A 225 1.51 4.53 -9.70
N THR A 226 0.43 4.03 -10.33
CA THR A 226 -0.21 4.74 -11.45
C THR A 226 -0.84 6.06 -10.99
N THR A 227 -1.44 6.06 -9.80
CA THR A 227 -2.06 7.24 -9.20
C THR A 227 -1.02 8.31 -8.87
N LEU A 228 0.11 7.93 -8.27
CA LEU A 228 1.21 8.85 -7.94
C LEU A 228 1.80 9.49 -9.20
N VAL A 229 2.13 8.68 -10.21
CA VAL A 229 2.70 9.14 -11.48
C VAL A 229 1.77 10.13 -12.19
N LYS A 230 0.46 9.84 -12.23
CA LYS A 230 -0.53 10.75 -12.81
C LYS A 230 -0.71 12.04 -12.00
N ALA A 231 -0.70 11.95 -10.67
CA ALA A 231 -0.89 13.11 -9.80
C ALA A 231 0.29 14.11 -9.89
N HIS A 232 1.51 13.60 -10.07
CA HIS A 232 2.72 14.41 -10.20
C HIS A 232 3.08 14.76 -11.66
N ASN A 233 2.35 14.21 -12.63
CA ASN A 233 2.61 14.39 -14.07
C ASN A 233 4.06 14.04 -14.45
N THR A 234 4.59 12.97 -13.86
CA THR A 234 5.92 12.43 -14.15
C THR A 234 5.80 11.15 -14.97
N LYS A 235 6.93 10.59 -15.41
CA LYS A 235 6.95 9.25 -16.06
C LYS A 235 7.04 8.12 -15.04
N ARG A 236 7.67 8.39 -13.91
CA ARG A 236 7.99 7.45 -12.82
C ARG A 236 7.97 8.18 -11.46
N PRO A 237 7.94 7.47 -10.33
CA PRO A 237 8.00 8.09 -9.01
C PRO A 237 9.34 8.77 -8.72
N MET A 238 9.29 9.93 -8.05
CA MET A 238 10.50 10.65 -7.64
C MET A 238 11.40 9.83 -6.71
N VAL A 239 10.81 8.97 -5.85
CA VAL A 239 11.58 8.06 -4.98
C VAL A 239 12.50 7.16 -5.81
N VAL A 240 11.99 6.62 -6.92
CA VAL A 240 12.75 5.72 -7.79
C VAL A 240 13.88 6.46 -8.48
N ASP A 241 13.59 7.61 -9.09
CA ASP A 241 14.61 8.42 -9.80
C ASP A 241 15.69 8.95 -8.83
N MET A 242 15.30 9.45 -7.66
CA MET A 242 16.23 10.02 -6.68
C MET A 242 17.10 8.95 -6.01
N CYS A 243 16.51 7.85 -5.54
CA CYS A 243 17.29 6.78 -4.92
C CYS A 243 18.25 6.13 -5.91
N ILE A 244 17.81 5.81 -7.14
CA ILE A 244 18.70 5.22 -8.16
C ILE A 244 19.84 6.17 -8.50
N ARG A 245 19.57 7.47 -8.66
CA ARG A 245 20.61 8.47 -8.92
C ARG A 245 21.66 8.52 -7.80
N GLU A 246 21.23 8.48 -6.55
CA GLU A 246 22.15 8.49 -5.40
C GLU A 246 22.95 7.19 -5.30
N ILE A 247 22.31 6.04 -5.53
CA ILE A 247 22.97 4.72 -5.54
C ILE A 247 24.00 4.63 -6.66
N GLU A 248 23.69 5.14 -7.85
CA GLU A 248 24.63 5.15 -8.98
C GLU A 248 25.79 6.11 -8.76
N ALA A 249 25.57 7.24 -8.07
CA ALA A 249 26.60 8.23 -7.82
C ALA A 249 27.72 7.72 -6.89
N ARG A 250 27.40 6.91 -5.88
CA ARG A 250 28.39 6.48 -4.86
C ARG A 250 28.36 5.01 -4.46
N GLY A 251 27.34 4.25 -4.85
CA GLY A 251 27.06 2.92 -4.30
C GLY A 251 27.43 1.72 -5.17
N LEU A 252 27.69 1.89 -6.47
CA LEU A 252 27.79 0.76 -7.42
C LEU A 252 28.86 -0.28 -7.08
N LYS A 253 29.90 0.11 -6.33
CA LYS A 253 31.02 -0.76 -5.93
C LYS A 253 30.91 -1.25 -4.48
N SER A 254 29.85 -0.89 -3.76
CA SER A 254 29.63 -1.33 -2.39
C SER A 254 29.36 -2.84 -2.37
N GLU A 255 30.13 -3.59 -1.60
CA GLU A 255 29.94 -5.03 -1.42
C GLU A 255 28.51 -5.35 -0.97
N GLY A 256 27.89 -6.34 -1.60
CA GLY A 256 26.55 -6.81 -1.24
C GLY A 256 25.44 -5.78 -1.47
N LEU A 257 25.59 -4.85 -2.42
CA LEU A 257 24.58 -3.84 -2.73
C LEU A 257 23.18 -4.46 -2.91
N TYR A 258 22.15 -3.86 -2.30
CA TYR A 258 20.77 -4.40 -2.18
C TYR A 258 20.59 -5.65 -1.31
N ARG A 259 21.61 -6.49 -1.12
CA ARG A 259 21.55 -7.66 -0.23
C ARG A 259 21.74 -7.25 1.23
N ILE A 260 22.72 -6.41 1.52
CA ILE A 260 22.96 -5.86 2.85
C ILE A 260 21.84 -4.84 3.17
N SER A 261 21.38 -4.85 4.42
CA SER A 261 20.35 -3.92 4.89
C SER A 261 20.97 -2.86 5.79
N GLY A 262 20.66 -1.59 5.51
CA GLY A 262 20.98 -0.50 6.43
C GLY A 262 20.10 -0.53 7.68
N PHE A 263 20.33 0.42 8.58
CA PHE A 263 19.52 0.54 9.80
C PHE A 263 18.05 0.86 9.49
N SER A 264 17.14 0.05 10.02
CA SER A 264 15.69 0.18 9.80
C SER A 264 15.15 1.57 10.15
N ASP A 265 15.63 2.16 11.25
CA ASP A 265 15.19 3.50 11.70
C ASP A 265 15.54 4.58 10.67
N LEU A 266 16.73 4.49 10.03
CA LEU A 266 17.14 5.43 8.99
C LEU A 266 16.42 5.19 7.67
N ILE A 267 16.06 3.94 7.37
CA ILE A 267 15.26 3.61 6.18
C ILE A 267 13.86 4.23 6.30
N GLU A 268 13.24 4.12 7.48
CA GLU A 268 11.94 4.77 7.75
C GLU A 268 12.08 6.30 7.73
N ASP A 269 13.18 6.86 8.23
CA ASP A 269 13.44 8.30 8.16
C ASP A 269 13.53 8.82 6.70
N VAL A 270 14.20 8.09 5.80
CA VAL A 270 14.20 8.43 4.36
C VAL A 270 12.79 8.40 3.77
N LYS A 271 11.99 7.38 4.12
CA LYS A 271 10.58 7.30 3.70
C LYS A 271 9.79 8.52 4.18
N LEU A 272 9.94 8.89 5.44
CA LEU A 272 9.31 10.10 6.01
C LEU A 272 9.75 11.37 5.29
N ALA A 273 11.03 11.49 4.94
CA ALA A 273 11.55 12.62 4.19
C ALA A 273 10.87 12.74 2.82
N PHE A 274 10.69 11.63 2.09
CA PHE A 274 9.94 11.62 0.84
C PHE A 274 8.47 11.96 1.00
N ASP A 275 7.80 11.43 2.03
CA ASP A 275 6.38 11.70 2.26
C ASP A 275 6.10 13.15 2.67
N ARG A 276 7.07 13.79 3.36
CA ARG A 276 6.98 15.18 3.79
C ARG A 276 7.39 16.15 2.70
N ASP A 277 8.57 15.95 2.11
CA ASP A 277 9.25 16.93 1.27
C ASP A 277 9.18 16.60 -0.23
N GLY A 278 8.76 15.38 -0.60
CA GLY A 278 8.66 14.93 -1.99
C GLY A 278 10.01 15.00 -2.70
N GLU A 279 10.05 15.69 -3.85
CA GLU A 279 11.27 15.90 -4.64
C GLU A 279 12.36 16.71 -3.91
N LYS A 280 12.01 17.39 -2.82
CA LYS A 280 12.97 18.19 -2.02
C LYS A 280 13.61 17.40 -0.87
N ALA A 281 13.29 16.12 -0.73
CA ALA A 281 13.90 15.27 0.29
C ALA A 281 15.42 15.20 0.11
N ASP A 282 16.17 15.46 1.18
CA ASP A 282 17.62 15.33 1.17
C ASP A 282 18.01 13.89 1.52
N ILE A 283 18.46 13.14 0.51
CA ILE A 283 18.95 11.76 0.65
C ILE A 283 20.46 11.65 0.37
N SER A 284 21.18 12.78 0.44
CA SER A 284 22.60 12.83 0.11
C SER A 284 23.46 12.03 1.09
N GLY A 285 24.65 11.65 0.65
CA GLY A 285 25.66 11.00 1.51
C GLY A 285 26.06 11.78 2.77
N ASN A 286 25.76 13.09 2.85
CA ASN A 286 26.01 13.88 4.06
C ASN A 286 25.00 13.59 5.17
N VAL A 287 23.76 13.24 4.81
CA VAL A 287 22.69 12.91 5.76
C VAL A 287 22.70 11.41 6.03
N TYR A 288 22.82 10.60 4.98
CA TYR A 288 22.82 9.14 5.07
C TYR A 288 24.13 8.58 4.51
N GLU A 289 25.14 8.44 5.37
CA GLU A 289 26.46 7.93 4.98
C GLU A 289 26.37 6.50 4.40
N ASP A 290 25.61 5.61 5.05
CA ASP A 290 25.42 4.23 4.60
C ASP A 290 24.47 4.14 3.40
N ILE A 291 25.00 3.72 2.24
CA ILE A 291 24.19 3.55 1.04
C ILE A 291 23.13 2.44 1.18
N ASN A 292 23.32 1.49 2.09
CA ASN A 292 22.34 0.44 2.34
C ASN A 292 21.03 0.97 2.96
N VAL A 293 21.05 2.19 3.50
CA VAL A 293 19.85 2.92 3.88
C VAL A 293 19.05 3.32 2.63
N ILE A 294 19.71 3.86 1.60
CA ILE A 294 19.05 4.28 0.36
C ILE A 294 18.54 3.08 -0.44
N THR A 295 19.35 2.01 -0.55
CA THR A 295 18.88 0.76 -1.19
C THR A 295 17.73 0.13 -0.40
N GLY A 296 17.78 0.20 0.94
CA GLY A 296 16.70 -0.20 1.84
C GLY A 296 15.41 0.58 1.60
N ALA A 297 15.50 1.91 1.50
CA ALA A 297 14.37 2.79 1.25
C ALA A 297 13.73 2.57 -0.13
N LEU A 298 14.55 2.31 -1.16
CA LEU A 298 14.05 1.96 -2.49
C LEU A 298 13.33 0.60 -2.49
N LYS A 299 13.89 -0.42 -1.83
CA LYS A 299 13.21 -1.72 -1.66
C LYS A 299 11.90 -1.57 -0.86
N LEU A 300 11.92 -0.77 0.20
CA LEU A 300 10.73 -0.48 1.00
C LEU A 300 9.65 0.19 0.16
N TYR A 301 10.02 1.13 -0.73
CA TYR A 301 9.07 1.80 -1.60
C TYR A 301 8.27 0.81 -2.45
N PHE A 302 8.96 -0.12 -3.12
CA PHE A 302 8.30 -1.13 -3.94
C PHE A 302 7.46 -2.11 -3.13
N ARG A 303 7.93 -2.47 -1.93
CA ARG A 303 7.20 -3.37 -1.02
C ARG A 303 5.91 -2.72 -0.49
N ASP A 304 5.95 -1.42 -0.22
CA ASP A 304 4.83 -0.65 0.31
C ASP A 304 3.79 -0.29 -0.77
N LEU A 305 4.10 -0.48 -2.05
CA LEU A 305 3.12 -0.28 -3.12
C LEU A 305 1.88 -1.16 -2.87
N PRO A 306 0.66 -0.62 -3.00
CA PRO A 306 -0.55 -1.43 -2.85
C PRO A 306 -0.70 -2.49 -3.95
N ILE A 307 -0.35 -2.14 -5.19
CA ILE A 307 -0.25 -3.06 -6.33
C ILE A 307 1.24 -3.22 -6.65
N PRO A 308 1.78 -4.45 -6.68
CA PRO A 308 3.20 -4.66 -6.92
C PRO A 308 3.59 -4.16 -8.32
N VAL A 309 4.89 -3.86 -8.53
CA VAL A 309 5.38 -3.36 -9.83
C VAL A 309 4.99 -4.34 -10.94
N ILE A 310 5.24 -5.63 -10.75
CA ILE A 310 4.61 -6.67 -11.56
C ILE A 310 3.23 -6.94 -10.97
N THR A 311 2.20 -6.38 -11.62
CA THR A 311 0.81 -6.38 -11.12
C THR A 311 0.24 -7.79 -10.95
N TYR A 312 -0.75 -7.93 -10.07
CA TYR A 312 -1.47 -9.20 -9.86
C TYR A 312 -2.05 -9.79 -11.15
N ASP A 313 -2.58 -8.96 -12.05
CA ASP A 313 -3.15 -9.40 -13.32
C ASP A 313 -2.10 -9.99 -14.28
N ALA A 314 -0.88 -9.43 -14.27
CA ALA A 314 0.21 -9.89 -15.11
C ALA A 314 1.00 -11.06 -14.50
N TYR A 315 0.93 -11.24 -13.17
CA TYR A 315 1.71 -12.23 -12.42
C TYR A 315 1.64 -13.65 -13.02
N PRO A 316 0.47 -14.23 -13.35
CA PRO A 316 0.39 -15.57 -13.90
C PRO A 316 1.22 -15.75 -15.18
N ARG A 317 1.19 -14.75 -16.08
CA ARG A 317 1.94 -14.80 -17.35
C ARG A 317 3.44 -14.77 -17.15
N PHE A 318 3.94 -13.99 -16.19
CA PHE A 318 5.36 -13.99 -15.84
C PHE A 318 5.82 -15.35 -15.30
N ILE A 319 5.01 -15.97 -14.45
CA ILE A 319 5.32 -17.30 -13.88
C ILE A 319 5.25 -18.39 -14.96
N GLU A 320 4.24 -18.36 -15.84
CA GLU A 320 4.12 -19.28 -16.97
C GLU A 320 5.30 -19.17 -17.92
N ALA A 321 5.72 -17.94 -18.27
CA ALA A 321 6.90 -17.72 -19.10
C ALA A 321 8.15 -18.35 -18.46
N ALA A 322 8.38 -18.16 -17.17
CA ALA A 322 9.54 -18.74 -16.48
C ALA A 322 9.56 -20.28 -16.42
N LYS A 323 8.39 -20.93 -16.57
CA LYS A 323 8.27 -22.39 -16.63
C LYS A 323 8.64 -22.98 -18.00
N LEU A 324 8.66 -22.17 -19.06
CA LEU A 324 9.04 -22.62 -20.40
C LEU A 324 10.49 -23.09 -20.42
N THR A 325 10.77 -24.21 -21.08
CA THR A 325 12.12 -24.79 -21.15
C THR A 325 12.98 -24.16 -22.23
N ASP A 326 12.37 -23.79 -23.36
CA ASP A 326 13.07 -23.16 -24.48
C ASP A 326 13.44 -21.71 -24.16
N PRO A 327 14.71 -21.29 -24.32
CA PRO A 327 15.15 -19.93 -23.99
C PRO A 327 14.51 -18.83 -24.84
N ASP A 328 14.27 -19.09 -26.13
CA ASP A 328 13.76 -18.08 -27.06
C ASP A 328 12.25 -17.90 -26.85
N GLU A 329 11.49 -18.99 -26.74
CA GLU A 329 10.07 -18.95 -26.38
C GLU A 329 9.86 -18.31 -25.00
N ARG A 330 10.76 -18.57 -24.04
CA ARG A 330 10.73 -17.95 -22.72
C ARG A 330 10.88 -16.43 -22.79
N LEU A 331 11.81 -15.93 -23.59
CA LEU A 331 12.03 -14.49 -23.75
C LEU A 331 10.85 -13.83 -24.47
N GLU A 332 10.31 -14.47 -25.50
CA GLU A 332 9.12 -13.98 -26.21
C GLU A 332 7.91 -13.90 -25.27
N ALA A 333 7.66 -14.95 -24.49
CA ALA A 333 6.58 -14.97 -23.50
C ALA A 333 6.75 -13.90 -22.40
N LEU A 334 7.99 -13.65 -21.95
CA LEU A 334 8.28 -12.56 -21.01
C LEU A 334 8.01 -11.19 -21.64
N HIS A 335 8.37 -10.99 -22.90
CA HIS A 335 8.08 -9.74 -23.62
C HIS A 335 6.57 -9.51 -23.76
N GLU A 336 5.80 -10.56 -24.07
CA GLU A 336 4.32 -10.49 -24.09
C GLU A 336 3.71 -10.22 -22.71
N ALA A 337 4.32 -10.74 -21.63
CA ALA A 337 3.91 -10.44 -20.27
C ALA A 337 4.15 -8.97 -19.90
N LEU A 338 5.27 -8.37 -20.33
CA LEU A 338 5.58 -6.95 -20.13
C LEU A 338 4.54 -6.02 -20.76
N LYS A 339 4.00 -6.39 -21.93
CA LYS A 339 2.94 -5.63 -22.62
C LYS A 339 1.61 -5.56 -21.84
N GLN A 340 1.39 -6.46 -20.87
CA GLN A 340 0.20 -6.44 -20.02
C GLN A 340 0.32 -5.48 -18.83
N LEU A 341 1.53 -4.97 -18.55
CA LEU A 341 1.71 -4.06 -17.44
C LEU A 341 1.14 -2.66 -17.77
N PRO A 342 0.51 -1.97 -16.78
CA PRO A 342 0.14 -0.59 -16.96
C PRO A 342 1.36 0.30 -17.28
N PRO A 343 1.21 1.41 -18.03
CA PRO A 343 2.33 2.22 -18.48
C PRO A 343 3.27 2.69 -17.35
N ALA A 344 2.72 3.09 -16.20
CA ALA A 344 3.50 3.53 -15.05
C ALA A 344 4.33 2.38 -14.43
N HIS A 345 3.79 1.16 -14.42
CA HIS A 345 4.46 -0.03 -13.92
C HIS A 345 5.57 -0.47 -14.88
N CYS A 346 5.27 -0.53 -16.18
CA CYS A 346 6.23 -0.92 -17.21
C CYS A 346 7.43 0.02 -17.25
N GLU A 347 7.20 1.34 -17.27
CA GLU A 347 8.28 2.33 -17.32
C GLU A 347 9.12 2.37 -16.03
N THR A 348 8.49 2.15 -14.87
CA THR A 348 9.21 2.02 -13.59
C THR A 348 10.06 0.75 -13.55
N LEU A 349 9.51 -0.38 -14.02
CA LEU A 349 10.22 -1.65 -14.10
C LEU A 349 11.42 -1.55 -15.04
N ARG A 350 11.22 -0.98 -16.23
CA ARG A 350 12.29 -0.75 -17.22
C ARG A 350 13.47 0.00 -16.62
N TYR A 351 13.19 1.15 -15.98
CA TYR A 351 14.24 1.97 -15.39
C TYR A 351 14.98 1.26 -14.25
N LEU A 352 14.26 0.48 -13.44
CA LEU A 352 14.86 -0.35 -12.41
C LEU A 352 15.74 -1.47 -13.00
N MET A 353 15.28 -2.16 -14.05
CA MET A 353 16.06 -3.23 -14.70
C MET A 353 17.35 -2.67 -15.31
N ALA A 354 17.30 -1.49 -15.95
CA ALA A 354 18.47 -0.80 -16.48
C ALA A 354 19.49 -0.48 -15.37
N HIS A 355 19.00 0.01 -14.22
CA HIS A 355 19.84 0.25 -13.05
C HIS A 355 20.47 -1.05 -12.53
N LEU A 356 19.68 -2.11 -12.34
CA LEU A 356 20.19 -3.40 -11.85
C LEU A 356 21.19 -4.03 -12.83
N LYS A 357 21.00 -3.86 -14.14
CA LYS A 357 22.00 -4.24 -15.15
C LYS A 357 23.34 -3.53 -14.90
N ARG A 358 23.33 -2.21 -14.65
CA ARG A 358 24.55 -1.46 -14.28
C ARG A 358 25.20 -1.96 -12.99
N VAL A 359 24.41 -2.38 -12.00
CA VAL A 359 24.94 -3.03 -10.78
C VAL A 359 25.67 -4.32 -11.14
N THR A 360 25.10 -5.18 -11.98
CA THR A 360 25.76 -6.44 -12.39
C THR A 360 27.06 -6.22 -13.18
N GLN A 361 27.20 -5.09 -13.89
CA GLN A 361 28.46 -4.74 -14.57
C GLN A 361 29.62 -4.47 -13.59
N ASN A 362 29.31 -4.20 -12.31
CA ASN A 362 30.27 -3.97 -11.24
C ASN A 362 30.40 -5.18 -10.29
N GLU A 363 29.96 -6.38 -10.73
CA GLU A 363 29.98 -7.62 -9.92
C GLU A 363 31.35 -7.94 -9.31
N LYS A 364 32.45 -7.56 -9.99
CA LYS A 364 33.81 -7.79 -9.47
C LYS A 364 34.08 -7.09 -8.13
N ASP A 365 33.44 -5.94 -7.91
CA ASP A 365 33.60 -5.14 -6.69
C ASP A 365 32.44 -5.40 -5.71
N ASN A 366 31.19 -5.37 -6.21
CA ASN A 366 30.01 -5.46 -5.35
C ASN A 366 29.52 -6.89 -5.06
N LEU A 367 30.01 -7.90 -5.78
CA LEU A 367 29.65 -9.32 -5.65
C LEU A 367 28.17 -9.64 -5.96
N MET A 368 27.47 -8.78 -6.69
CA MET A 368 26.05 -8.89 -7.00
C MET A 368 25.79 -9.15 -8.49
N ASN A 369 25.59 -10.41 -8.84
CA ASN A 369 25.11 -10.82 -10.16
C ASN A 369 23.57 -10.77 -10.28
N ALA A 370 23.07 -11.05 -11.49
CA ALA A 370 21.64 -11.04 -11.78
C ALA A 370 20.84 -12.07 -10.94
N GLU A 371 21.42 -13.22 -10.61
CA GLU A 371 20.78 -14.25 -9.78
C GLU A 371 20.64 -13.76 -8.32
N ASN A 372 21.71 -13.21 -7.75
CA ASN A 372 21.73 -12.62 -6.41
C ASN A 372 20.73 -11.46 -6.28
N LEU A 373 20.64 -10.60 -7.30
CA LEU A 373 19.66 -9.52 -7.35
C LEU A 373 18.24 -10.07 -7.54
N GLY A 374 18.04 -11.13 -8.33
CA GLY A 374 16.77 -11.83 -8.48
C GLY A 374 16.23 -12.39 -7.17
N ILE A 375 17.10 -12.89 -6.29
CA ILE A 375 16.75 -13.33 -4.92
C ILE A 375 16.15 -12.19 -4.09
N VAL A 376 16.74 -10.99 -4.20
CA VAL A 376 16.30 -9.80 -3.43
C VAL A 376 15.02 -9.19 -4.01
N PHE A 377 14.98 -8.99 -5.33
CA PHE A 377 13.91 -8.25 -5.98
C PHE A 377 12.71 -9.09 -6.40
N GLY A 378 12.86 -10.41 -6.59
CA GLY A 378 11.74 -11.32 -6.89
C GLY A 378 10.55 -11.14 -5.94
N PRO A 379 10.71 -11.38 -4.62
CA PRO A 379 9.62 -11.20 -3.65
C PRO A 379 9.26 -9.73 -3.38
N THR A 380 10.11 -8.78 -3.80
CA THR A 380 9.87 -7.34 -3.61
C THR A 380 8.96 -6.77 -4.71
N LEU A 381 9.11 -7.25 -5.95
CA LEU A 381 8.41 -6.73 -7.13
C LEU A 381 7.21 -7.58 -7.55
N MET A 382 7.12 -8.82 -7.07
CA MET A 382 6.06 -9.78 -7.35
C MET A 382 5.38 -10.25 -6.07
N ARG A 383 4.06 -10.36 -6.09
CA ARG A 383 3.28 -10.99 -5.01
C ARG A 383 2.24 -11.92 -5.63
N ALA A 384 2.19 -13.16 -5.17
CA ALA A 384 1.19 -14.11 -5.63
C ALA A 384 -0.22 -13.62 -5.26
N PRO A 385 -1.21 -13.71 -6.17
CA PRO A 385 -2.59 -13.32 -5.88
C PRO A 385 -3.34 -14.36 -5.01
N ASP A 386 -2.84 -15.60 -4.96
CA ASP A 386 -3.54 -16.73 -4.32
C ASP A 386 -3.24 -16.87 -2.82
N LEU A 387 -4.27 -17.28 -2.09
CA LEU A 387 -4.25 -17.55 -0.64
C LEU A 387 -3.54 -18.88 -0.27
N ASP A 388 -3.26 -19.75 -1.24
CA ASP A 388 -2.58 -21.01 -0.96
C ASP A 388 -1.06 -20.80 -0.80
N ALA A 389 -0.63 -20.83 0.46
CA ALA A 389 0.76 -20.65 0.84
C ALA A 389 1.71 -21.65 0.16
N MET A 390 1.26 -22.87 -0.17
CA MET A 390 2.12 -23.88 -0.81
C MET A 390 2.41 -23.55 -2.27
N THR A 391 1.40 -23.12 -3.03
CA THR A 391 1.60 -22.66 -4.41
C THR A 391 2.47 -21.40 -4.44
N ALA A 392 2.24 -20.46 -3.50
CA ALA A 392 3.07 -19.27 -3.38
C ALA A 392 4.56 -19.59 -3.07
N LEU A 393 4.84 -20.60 -2.24
CA LEU A 393 6.21 -21.03 -1.93
C LEU A 393 6.92 -21.63 -3.14
N ASN A 394 6.22 -22.45 -3.94
CA ASN A 394 6.78 -23.03 -5.17
C ASN A 394 7.10 -21.95 -6.21
N ASP A 395 6.29 -20.89 -6.27
CA ASP A 395 6.48 -19.78 -7.19
C ASP A 395 7.68 -18.89 -6.87
N ILE A 396 8.20 -18.89 -5.62
CA ILE A 396 9.35 -18.07 -5.24
C ILE A 396 10.55 -18.35 -6.16
N ARG A 397 10.77 -19.60 -6.55
CA ARG A 397 11.84 -19.96 -7.50
C ARG A 397 11.66 -19.24 -8.84
N TYR A 398 10.43 -19.26 -9.37
CA TYR A 398 10.12 -18.65 -10.66
C TYR A 398 10.17 -17.13 -10.59
N GLN A 399 9.72 -16.51 -9.49
CA GLN A 399 9.86 -15.06 -9.27
C GLN A 399 11.33 -14.61 -9.37
N ARG A 400 12.25 -15.34 -8.73
CA ARG A 400 13.69 -15.04 -8.80
C ARG A 400 14.22 -15.18 -10.24
N GLN A 401 13.82 -16.24 -10.92
CA GLN A 401 14.22 -16.52 -12.30
C GLN A 401 13.69 -15.47 -13.29
N VAL A 402 12.43 -15.02 -13.12
CA VAL A 402 11.86 -13.90 -13.91
C VAL A 402 12.75 -12.68 -13.78
N LEU A 403 13.08 -12.27 -12.54
CA LEU A 403 13.87 -11.07 -12.32
C LEU A 403 15.30 -11.22 -12.85
N GLU A 404 15.92 -12.38 -12.70
CA GLU A 404 17.23 -12.66 -13.29
C GLU A 404 17.22 -12.48 -14.82
N LEU A 405 16.19 -13.01 -15.49
CA LEU A 405 16.06 -12.91 -16.95
C LEU A 405 15.77 -11.49 -17.42
N LEU A 406 14.93 -10.75 -16.69
CA LEU A 406 14.66 -9.34 -16.97
C LEU A 406 15.93 -8.48 -16.83
N ILE A 407 16.75 -8.74 -15.81
CA ILE A 407 18.04 -8.04 -15.63
C ILE A 407 19.00 -8.44 -16.75
N LYS A 408 19.14 -9.73 -17.07
CA LYS A 408 20.11 -10.19 -18.08
C LYS A 408 19.82 -9.66 -19.47
N ASN A 409 18.55 -9.58 -19.87
CA ASN A 409 18.12 -9.24 -21.24
C ASN A 409 17.37 -7.91 -21.31
N GLU A 410 17.68 -6.98 -20.41
CA GLU A 410 17.03 -5.66 -20.32
C GLU A 410 17.07 -4.89 -21.64
N ASP A 411 18.19 -4.97 -22.36
CA ASP A 411 18.47 -4.31 -23.63
C ASP A 411 17.64 -4.82 -24.82
N ILE A 412 17.04 -6.01 -24.68
CA ILE A 412 16.22 -6.64 -25.73
C ILE A 412 14.74 -6.54 -25.38
N LEU A 413 14.39 -6.65 -24.10
CA LEU A 413 13.01 -6.77 -23.64
C LEU A 413 12.27 -5.43 -23.54
N PHE A 414 13.00 -4.34 -23.33
CA PHE A 414 12.47 -2.98 -23.15
C PHE A 414 13.06 -2.00 -24.17
#